data_AF-A0A4R5F4N7-F1
#
_entry.id   AF-A0A4R5F4N7-F1
#
_cell.length_a   1.000
_cell.length_b   1.000
_cell.length_c   1.000
_cell.angle_alpha   90.00
_cell.angle_beta   90.00
_cell.angle_gamma   90.00
#
_symmetry.space_group_name_H-M   'P 1'
#
loop_
_entity.id
_entity.type
_entity.pdbx_description
1 polymer ?
#
loop_
_entity_poly.entity_id
_entity_poly.type
_entity_poly.pdbx_seq_one_letter_code
_entity_poly.pdbx_strand_id
1 'polypeptide(L)'
;MAGQPRRTQSDVSFPRGAAVQLPDTSRRTFRLDGTRWETPGPDDAEALVEGLVRTGIVVRDLLSVEVLRGHRPAVSVRTAERRFRAATGLTQGTVRRIERARTAAQLLAGGDPAADVVAKLDYFDEPHLARALRSYVGRTIRQLREGAGGAIALDLNQRLTS
;
A
#
# COMPACT_ATOMS: atom_id res chain seq x y z
N MET A 1 -38.83 34.82 13.24
CA MET A 1 -38.77 34.14 11.92
C MET A 1 -37.45 33.40 11.82
N ALA A 2 -37.54 32.13 11.43
CA ALA A 2 -36.46 31.14 11.30
C ALA A 2 -35.25 31.68 10.52
N GLY A 3 -34.00 31.27 10.72
CA GLY A 3 -33.44 30.05 11.31
C GLY A 3 -32.15 29.78 10.52
N GLN A 4 -30.99 29.80 11.19
CA GLN A 4 -29.70 29.52 10.56
C GLN A 4 -29.67 28.09 10.00
N PRO A 5 -29.18 27.85 8.76
CA PRO A 5 -28.85 26.49 8.36
C PRO A 5 -27.52 26.09 9.01
N ARG A 6 -27.64 25.28 10.06
CA ARG A 6 -26.52 24.50 10.62
C ARG A 6 -26.01 23.57 9.54
N ARG A 7 -24.74 23.70 9.15
CA ARG A 7 -24.03 22.65 8.42
C ARG A 7 -23.88 21.47 9.37
N THR A 8 -24.69 20.43 9.18
CA THR A 8 -24.48 19.13 9.82
C THR A 8 -23.29 18.49 9.15
N GLN A 9 -22.11 18.64 9.75
CA GLN A 9 -21.02 17.70 9.55
C GLN A 9 -21.48 16.39 10.16
N SER A 10 -22.04 15.53 9.32
CA SER A 10 -22.45 14.18 9.69
C SER A 10 -21.18 13.42 10.07
N ASP A 11 -20.93 13.31 11.37
CA ASP A 11 -19.83 12.57 11.96
C ASP A 11 -20.13 11.07 11.80
N VAL A 12 -19.80 10.53 10.62
CA VAL A 12 -19.97 9.10 10.35
C VAL A 12 -18.83 8.36 11.02
N SER A 13 -19.05 7.98 12.28
CA SER A 13 -18.16 7.07 13.01
C SER A 13 -18.27 5.67 12.42
N PHE A 14 -17.31 5.30 11.57
CA PHE A 14 -17.23 3.95 11.02
C PHE A 14 -16.60 2.99 12.04
N PRO A 15 -17.20 1.81 12.30
CA PRO A 15 -16.53 0.76 13.04
C PRO A 15 -15.24 0.36 12.28
N ARG A 16 -14.11 0.44 12.98
CA ARG A 16 -12.78 0.23 12.40
C ARG A 16 -12.68 -1.14 11.75
N GLY A 17 -12.41 -1.19 10.44
CA GLY A 17 -12.23 -2.43 9.67
C GLY A 17 -13.50 -2.99 8.99
N ALA A 18 -14.63 -2.30 9.06
CA ALA A 18 -15.80 -2.63 8.24
C ALA A 18 -15.63 -2.09 6.81
N ALA A 19 -16.01 -2.88 5.81
CA ALA A 19 -16.07 -2.42 4.43
C ALA A 19 -17.09 -1.28 4.32
N VAL A 20 -16.64 -0.11 3.90
CA VAL A 20 -17.51 1.04 3.65
C VAL A 20 -18.07 0.93 2.23
N GLN A 21 -19.40 0.95 2.11
CA GLN A 21 -20.05 1.07 0.81
C GLN A 21 -19.89 2.50 0.31
N LEU A 22 -19.20 2.67 -0.82
CA LEU A 22 -19.01 3.98 -1.44
C LEU A 22 -20.21 4.31 -2.32
N PRO A 23 -20.81 5.51 -2.18
CA PRO A 23 -21.91 5.92 -3.03
C PRO A 23 -21.46 6.13 -4.49
N ASP A 24 -22.41 6.04 -5.43
CA ASP A 24 -22.19 6.28 -6.86
C ASP A 24 -21.02 5.48 -7.48
N THR A 25 -20.82 4.24 -6.99
CA THR A 25 -19.78 3.33 -7.49
C THR A 25 -20.20 2.71 -8.82
N SER A 26 -19.41 2.97 -9.86
CA SER A 26 -19.47 2.30 -11.16
C SER A 26 -18.19 1.50 -11.39
N ARG A 27 -18.13 0.73 -12.49
CA ARG A 27 -16.88 0.03 -12.87
C ARG A 27 -15.69 0.97 -13.10
N ARG A 28 -15.94 2.25 -13.40
CA ARG A 28 -14.89 3.21 -13.79
C ARG A 28 -14.70 4.35 -12.80
N THR A 29 -15.60 4.53 -11.85
CA THR A 29 -15.55 5.65 -10.91
C THR A 29 -16.20 5.30 -9.58
N PHE A 30 -15.76 5.93 -8.50
CA PHE A 30 -16.43 5.88 -7.20
C PHE A 30 -16.42 7.26 -6.55
N ARG A 31 -17.25 7.48 -5.53
CA ARG A 31 -17.19 8.71 -4.73
C ARG A 31 -16.55 8.47 -3.37
N LEU A 32 -15.62 9.33 -3.03
CA LEU A 32 -14.93 9.33 -1.74
C LEU A 32 -14.73 10.78 -1.29
N ASP A 33 -15.11 11.06 -0.04
CA ASP A 33 -15.13 12.41 0.54
C ASP A 33 -15.86 13.44 -0.35
N GLY A 34 -17.03 13.05 -0.87
CA GLY A 34 -17.85 13.87 -1.76
C GLY A 34 -17.30 14.05 -3.19
N THR A 35 -16.03 13.74 -3.42
CA THR A 35 -15.33 13.87 -4.71
C THR A 35 -15.47 12.60 -5.54
N ARG A 36 -15.58 12.74 -6.87
CA ARG A 36 -15.59 11.60 -7.81
C ARG A 36 -14.16 11.25 -8.20
N TRP A 37 -13.81 9.98 -8.05
CA TRP A 37 -12.51 9.40 -8.38
C TRP A 37 -12.67 8.35 -9.48
N GLU A 38 -11.63 8.13 -10.28
CA GLU A 38 -11.59 7.01 -11.22
C GLU A 38 -11.21 5.72 -10.50
N THR A 39 -11.87 4.62 -10.86
CA THR A 39 -11.50 3.28 -10.39
C THR A 39 -10.21 2.88 -11.12
N PRO A 40 -9.08 2.73 -10.42
CA PRO A 40 -7.80 2.49 -11.08
C PRO A 40 -7.81 1.14 -11.76
N GLY A 41 -7.17 1.06 -12.92
CA GLY A 41 -6.75 -0.22 -13.48
C GLY A 41 -5.68 -0.87 -12.59
N PRO A 42 -5.31 -2.13 -12.88
CA PRO A 42 -4.25 -2.84 -12.14
C PRO A 42 -2.89 -2.11 -12.10
N ASP A 43 -2.68 -1.15 -13.00
CA ASP A 43 -1.44 -0.39 -13.16
C ASP A 43 -1.50 1.04 -12.61
N ASP A 44 -2.69 1.56 -12.30
CA ASP A 44 -2.90 2.98 -11.94
C ASP A 44 -3.21 3.18 -10.46
N ALA A 45 -3.08 2.13 -9.65
CA ALA A 45 -3.41 2.18 -8.22
C ALA A 45 -2.58 3.25 -7.47
N GLU A 46 -1.34 3.47 -7.89
CA GLU A 46 -0.40 4.38 -7.26
C GLU A 46 -0.73 5.83 -7.58
N ALA A 47 -1.20 6.11 -8.79
CA ALA A 47 -1.71 7.43 -9.17
C ALA A 47 -2.97 7.76 -8.36
N LEU A 48 -3.84 6.78 -8.11
CA LEU A 48 -4.97 6.96 -7.19
C LEU A 48 -4.48 7.29 -5.78
N VAL A 49 -3.55 6.50 -5.22
CA VAL A 49 -3.02 6.72 -3.87
C VAL A 49 -2.38 8.09 -3.75
N GLU A 50 -1.58 8.51 -4.74
CA GLU A 50 -0.96 9.83 -4.76
C GLU A 50 -2.02 10.94 -4.76
N GLY A 51 -3.06 10.79 -5.58
CA GLY A 51 -4.19 11.72 -5.60
C GLY A 51 -4.89 11.80 -4.23
N LEU A 52 -5.15 10.67 -3.59
CA LEU A 52 -5.79 10.61 -2.27
C LEU A 52 -4.95 11.24 -1.16
N VAL A 53 -3.63 11.12 -1.23
CA VAL A 53 -2.70 11.80 -0.30
C VAL A 53 -2.70 13.30 -0.56
N ARG A 54 -2.65 13.71 -1.84
CA ARG A 54 -2.63 15.12 -2.23
C ARG A 54 -3.91 15.86 -1.82
N THR A 55 -5.05 15.19 -1.85
CA THR A 55 -6.35 15.73 -1.40
C THR A 55 -6.55 15.62 0.11
N GLY A 56 -5.61 15.01 0.84
CA GLY A 56 -5.68 14.86 2.30
C GLY A 56 -6.68 13.80 2.77
N ILE A 57 -7.30 13.04 1.86
CA ILE A 57 -8.23 11.95 2.17
C ILE A 57 -7.48 10.80 2.84
N VAL A 58 -6.25 10.52 2.41
CA VAL A 58 -5.34 9.57 3.05
C VAL A 58 -4.26 10.34 3.79
N VAL A 59 -4.25 10.19 5.12
CA VAL A 59 -3.21 10.76 5.99
C VAL A 59 -2.24 9.65 6.40
N ARG A 60 -0.94 9.93 6.33
CA ARG A 60 0.09 9.01 6.86
C ARG A 60 0.11 9.08 8.37
N ASP A 61 -0.15 7.96 9.04
CA ASP A 61 0.08 7.84 10.48
C ASP A 61 1.58 7.77 10.77
N LEU A 62 2.12 8.79 11.45
CA LEU A 62 3.54 8.92 11.77
C LEU A 62 4.07 7.76 12.60
N LEU A 63 3.26 7.18 13.50
CA LEU A 63 3.65 6.01 14.29
C LEU A 63 3.78 4.76 13.41
N SER A 64 2.94 4.64 12.40
CA SER A 64 3.04 3.55 11.41
C SER A 64 4.31 3.71 10.57
N VAL A 65 4.71 4.95 10.24
CA VAL A 65 5.97 5.23 9.53
C VAL A 65 7.20 4.94 10.40
N GLU A 66 7.19 5.31 11.68
CA GLU A 66 8.30 5.02 12.61
C GLU A 66 8.50 3.51 12.81
N VAL A 67 7.40 2.79 13.05
CA VAL A 67 7.40 1.33 13.16
C VAL A 67 7.88 0.66 11.88
N LEU A 68 7.47 1.18 10.71
CA LEU A 68 7.93 0.69 9.41
C LEU A 68 9.43 0.93 9.22
N ARG A 69 9.96 2.06 9.70
CA ARG A 69 11.40 2.38 9.74
C ARG A 69 12.18 1.58 10.79
N GLY A 70 11.54 0.65 11.49
CA GLY A 70 12.18 -0.22 12.48
C GLY A 70 12.40 0.43 13.84
N HIS A 71 11.89 1.65 14.07
CA HIS A 71 11.89 2.23 15.41
C HIS A 71 10.94 1.45 16.32
N ARG A 72 11.41 1.14 17.53
CA ARG A 72 10.55 0.63 18.59
C ARG A 72 9.95 1.85 19.29
N PRO A 73 8.67 2.18 19.06
CA PRO A 73 8.03 3.25 19.82
C PRO A 73 8.03 2.87 21.31
N ALA A 74 7.90 3.86 22.21
CA ALA A 74 7.89 3.68 23.67
C ALA A 74 6.66 2.90 24.20
N VAL A 75 6.01 2.10 23.36
CA VAL A 75 4.84 1.29 23.65
C VAL A 75 5.15 -0.18 23.41
N SER A 76 4.41 -1.08 24.06
CA SER A 76 4.60 -2.52 23.86
C SER A 76 4.39 -2.91 22.39
N VAL A 77 5.07 -3.99 21.94
CA VAL A 77 4.91 -4.56 20.59
C VAL A 77 3.44 -4.85 20.27
N ARG A 78 2.67 -5.36 21.23
CA ARG A 78 1.23 -5.64 21.07
C ARG A 78 0.42 -4.37 20.84
N THR A 79 0.74 -3.29 21.55
CA THR A 79 0.07 -2.00 21.41
C THR A 79 0.43 -1.34 20.08
N ALA A 80 1.70 -1.40 19.67
CA ALA A 80 2.15 -0.94 18.37
C ALA A 80 1.45 -1.70 17.23
N GLU A 81 1.39 -3.03 17.32
CA GLU A 81 0.73 -3.89 16.33
C GLU A 81 -0.77 -3.60 16.23
N ARG A 82 -1.46 -3.45 17.36
CA ARG A 82 -2.89 -3.11 17.38
C ARG A 82 -3.16 -1.75 16.73
N ARG A 83 -2.33 -0.74 17.01
CA ARG A 83 -2.49 0.60 16.41
C ARG A 83 -2.16 0.58 14.93
N PHE A 84 -1.07 -0.08 14.54
CA PHE A 84 -0.67 -0.26 13.15
C PHE A 84 -1.76 -0.95 12.33
N ARG A 85 -2.34 -2.03 12.86
CA ARG A 85 -3.45 -2.73 12.22
C ARG A 85 -4.73 -1.90 12.18
N ALA A 86 -4.99 -1.10 13.21
CA ALA A 86 -6.14 -0.19 13.20
C ALA A 86 -6.00 0.95 12.18
N ALA A 87 -4.77 1.39 11.89
CA ALA A 87 -4.49 2.45 10.93
C ALA A 87 -4.40 1.95 9.48
N THR A 88 -3.72 0.82 9.25
CA THR A 88 -3.42 0.30 7.90
C THR A 88 -4.31 -0.85 7.46
N GLY A 89 -5.06 -1.46 8.38
CA GLY A 89 -5.77 -2.73 8.15
C GLY A 89 -4.85 -3.96 8.07
N LEU A 90 -3.53 -3.77 8.00
CA LEU A 90 -2.53 -4.82 7.85
C LEU A 90 -1.70 -4.99 9.12
N THR A 91 -1.11 -6.17 9.29
CA THR A 91 -0.13 -6.40 10.37
C THR A 91 1.24 -5.86 9.96
N GLN A 92 2.08 -5.50 10.94
CA GLN A 92 3.45 -5.04 10.64
C GLN A 92 4.23 -6.11 9.87
N GLY A 93 4.05 -7.38 10.22
CA GLY A 93 4.68 -8.51 9.52
C GLY A 93 4.20 -8.69 8.08
N THR A 94 2.94 -8.37 7.78
CA THR A 94 2.44 -8.37 6.39
C THR A 94 3.04 -7.23 5.59
N VAL A 95 3.12 -6.02 6.16
CA VAL A 95 3.75 -4.88 5.48
C VAL A 95 5.24 -5.15 5.23
N ARG A 96 5.97 -5.70 6.20
CA ARG A 96 7.37 -6.11 5.99
C ARG A 96 7.53 -7.13 4.86
N ARG A 97 6.60 -8.07 4.71
CA ARG A 97 6.61 -9.04 3.60
C ARG A 97 6.36 -8.38 2.25
N ILE A 98 5.44 -7.40 2.20
CA ILE A 98 5.18 -6.60 1.00
C ILE A 98 6.44 -5.81 0.62
N GLU A 99 7.04 -5.07 1.56
CA GLU A 99 8.25 -4.26 1.31
C GLU A 99 9.44 -5.13 0.88
N ARG A 100 9.59 -6.30 1.49
CA ARG A 100 10.64 -7.26 1.12
C ARG A 100 10.44 -7.79 -0.30
N ALA A 101 9.20 -8.15 -0.67
CA ALA A 101 8.90 -8.58 -2.04
C ALA A 101 9.10 -7.45 -3.07
N ARG A 102 8.75 -6.21 -2.69
CA ARG A 102 8.98 -5.01 -3.49
C ARG A 102 10.47 -4.76 -3.74
N THR A 103 11.28 -4.87 -2.69
CA THR A 103 12.75 -4.76 -2.77
C THR A 103 13.33 -5.87 -3.67
N ALA A 104 12.83 -7.10 -3.53
CA ALA A 104 13.27 -8.22 -4.37
C ALA A 104 12.99 -7.96 -5.86
N ALA A 105 11.81 -7.42 -6.16
CA ALA A 105 11.43 -7.07 -7.52
C ALA A 105 12.30 -5.96 -8.12
N GLN A 106 12.69 -4.96 -7.32
CA GLN A 106 13.62 -3.91 -7.76
C GLN A 106 15.01 -4.46 -8.11
N LEU A 107 15.56 -5.36 -7.27
CA LEU A 107 16.85 -5.99 -7.54
C LEU A 107 16.80 -6.86 -8.81
N LEU A 108 15.76 -7.69 -8.94
CA LEU A 108 15.56 -8.53 -10.12
C LEU A 108 15.38 -7.72 -11.41
N ALA A 109 14.67 -6.60 -11.35
CA ALA A 109 14.52 -5.69 -12.48
C ALA A 109 15.83 -4.92 -12.78
N GLY A 110 16.65 -4.68 -11.76
CA GLY A 110 18.02 -4.16 -11.90
C GLY A 110 19.03 -5.16 -12.48
N GLY A 111 18.63 -6.41 -12.69
CA GLY A 111 19.44 -7.47 -13.29
C GLY A 111 20.15 -8.38 -12.28
N ASP A 112 19.92 -8.22 -10.98
CA ASP A 112 20.52 -9.09 -9.97
C ASP A 112 20.14 -10.58 -10.18
N PRO A 113 21.06 -11.53 -9.95
CA PRO A 113 20.76 -12.96 -9.97
C PRO A 113 19.72 -13.34 -8.90
N ALA A 114 18.79 -14.24 -9.24
CA ALA A 114 17.73 -14.65 -8.30
C ALA A 114 18.30 -15.31 -7.03
N ALA A 115 19.36 -16.13 -7.17
CA ALA A 115 20.08 -16.71 -6.05
C ALA A 115 20.63 -15.65 -5.07
N ASP A 116 21.20 -14.56 -5.60
CA ASP A 116 21.74 -13.46 -4.78
C ASP A 116 20.61 -12.72 -4.06
N VAL A 117 19.48 -12.49 -4.73
CA VAL A 117 18.29 -11.87 -4.12
C VAL A 117 17.70 -12.76 -3.03
N VAL A 118 17.69 -14.08 -3.23
CA VAL A 118 17.24 -15.05 -2.23
C VAL A 118 18.09 -14.94 -0.96
N ALA A 119 19.42 -14.99 -1.11
CA ALA A 119 20.34 -14.87 0.02
C ALA A 119 20.26 -13.49 0.69
N LYS A 120 20.30 -12.41 -0.09
CA LYS A 120 20.32 -11.02 0.40
C LYS A 120 19.06 -10.63 1.16
N LEU A 121 17.91 -11.14 0.73
CA LEU A 121 16.63 -10.85 1.37
C LEU A 121 16.15 -11.98 2.27
N ASP A 122 16.98 -12.97 2.59
CA ASP A 122 16.67 -14.07 3.52
C ASP A 122 15.45 -14.91 3.08
N TYR A 123 15.28 -15.11 1.77
CA TYR A 123 14.33 -16.10 1.25
C TYR A 123 14.93 -17.49 1.39
N PHE A 124 14.06 -18.46 1.61
CA PHE A 124 14.47 -19.84 1.76
C PHE A 124 15.03 -20.42 0.46
N ASP A 125 14.35 -20.16 -0.66
CA ASP A 125 14.72 -20.62 -1.99
C ASP A 125 14.05 -19.74 -3.07
N GLU A 126 14.43 -19.97 -4.34
CA GLU A 126 13.82 -19.27 -5.48
C GLU A 126 12.30 -19.52 -5.62
N PRO A 127 11.76 -20.74 -5.40
CA PRO A 127 10.31 -20.96 -5.36
C PRO A 127 9.58 -20.12 -4.30
N HIS A 128 10.16 -19.91 -3.12
CA HIS A 128 9.62 -19.08 -2.07
C HIS A 128 9.60 -17.61 -2.51
N LEU A 129 10.68 -17.13 -3.12
CA LEU A 129 10.73 -15.79 -3.73
C LEU A 129 9.66 -15.64 -4.83
N ALA A 130 9.55 -16.61 -5.75
CA ALA A 130 8.59 -16.57 -6.85
C ALA A 130 7.13 -16.50 -6.37
N ARG A 131 6.79 -17.23 -5.30
CA ARG A 131 5.45 -17.16 -4.68
C ARG A 131 5.19 -15.77 -4.08
N ALA A 132 6.17 -15.19 -3.38
CA ALA A 132 6.02 -13.85 -2.81
C ALA A 132 5.84 -12.79 -3.90
N LEU A 133 6.60 -12.87 -5.00
CA LEU A 133 6.48 -11.94 -6.13
C LEU A 133 5.11 -12.03 -6.80
N ARG A 134 4.60 -13.24 -7.05
CA ARG A 134 3.24 -13.41 -7.61
C ARG A 134 2.17 -12.83 -6.69
N SER A 135 2.27 -13.06 -5.39
CA SER A 135 1.25 -12.63 -4.43
C SER A 135 1.24 -11.12 -4.15
N TYR A 136 2.41 -10.48 -4.12
CA TYR A 136 2.53 -9.07 -3.70
C TYR A 136 2.87 -8.10 -4.83
N VAL A 137 3.52 -8.57 -5.89
CA VAL A 137 3.95 -7.75 -7.03
C VAL A 137 3.17 -8.13 -8.30
N GLY A 138 2.56 -9.31 -8.36
CA GLY A 138 1.83 -9.77 -9.55
C GLY A 138 2.73 -10.12 -10.74
N ARG A 139 4.06 -10.12 -10.56
CA ARG A 139 5.03 -10.39 -11.63
C ARG A 139 5.92 -11.58 -11.31
N THR A 140 6.39 -12.23 -12.37
CA THR A 140 7.40 -13.29 -12.28
C THR A 140 8.81 -12.73 -12.42
N ILE A 141 9.81 -13.49 -11.98
CA ILE A 141 11.24 -13.13 -12.13
C ILE A 141 11.58 -12.80 -13.60
N ARG A 142 11.06 -13.61 -14.55
CA ARG A 142 11.26 -13.41 -15.99
C ARG A 142 10.68 -12.08 -16.47
N GLN A 143 9.42 -11.79 -16.12
CA GLN A 143 8.75 -10.53 -16.48
C GLN A 143 9.47 -9.29 -15.90
N LEU A 144 10.00 -9.41 -14.68
CA LEU A 144 10.79 -8.35 -14.06
C LEU A 144 12.09 -8.08 -14.83
N ARG A 145 12.77 -9.13 -15.29
CA ARG A 145 14.02 -9.02 -16.07
C ARG A 145 13.82 -8.48 -17.47
N GLU A 146 12.73 -8.86 -18.13
CA GLU A 146 12.41 -8.42 -19.49
C GLU A 146 11.89 -6.98 -19.52
N GLY A 147 11.64 -6.35 -18.37
CA GLY A 147 10.91 -5.08 -18.28
C GLY A 147 9.47 -5.18 -18.80
N ALA A 148 9.00 -6.40 -19.08
CA ALA A 148 7.75 -6.68 -19.74
C ALA A 148 6.69 -7.08 -18.70
N GLY A 149 5.71 -6.20 -18.51
CA GLY A 149 4.45 -6.51 -17.87
C GLY A 149 4.00 -5.41 -16.92
N GLY A 150 2.91 -4.73 -17.25
CA GLY A 150 2.10 -3.99 -16.28
C GLY A 150 1.36 -4.99 -15.39
N ALA A 151 1.58 -4.86 -14.09
CA ALA A 151 0.71 -5.26 -13.00
C ALA A 151 1.44 -4.82 -11.72
N ILE A 152 0.81 -3.93 -10.95
CA ILE A 152 1.23 -3.51 -9.61
C ILE A 152 2.60 -2.81 -9.57
N ALA A 153 2.68 -1.69 -10.28
CA ALA A 153 3.22 -0.44 -9.76
C ALA A 153 4.38 -0.47 -8.74
N LEU A 154 5.43 -1.18 -9.15
CA LEU A 154 6.73 -0.61 -9.00
C LEU A 154 6.90 0.39 -10.13
N ASP A 155 6.64 1.67 -9.87
CA ASP A 155 7.34 2.70 -10.64
C ASP A 155 8.82 2.54 -10.30
N LEU A 156 9.51 1.71 -11.08
CA LEU A 156 10.93 1.41 -10.94
C LEU A 156 11.79 2.67 -11.16
N ASN A 157 11.19 3.78 -11.62
CA ASN A 157 11.83 5.08 -11.77
C ASN A 157 11.71 6.00 -10.55
N GLN A 158 11.02 5.60 -9.47
CA GLN A 158 11.08 6.34 -8.20
C GLN A 158 12.42 6.09 -7.49
N ARG A 159 13.50 6.63 -8.06
CA ARG A 159 14.65 7.04 -7.26
C ARG A 159 14.12 8.02 -6.23
N LEU A 160 14.25 7.65 -4.96
CA LEU A 160 14.08 8.54 -3.82
C LEU A 160 15.07 9.71 -3.97
N THR A 161 14.66 10.77 -4.65
CA THR A 161 15.32 12.07 -4.55
C THR A 161 15.06 12.58 -3.14
N SER A 162 16.16 12.78 -2.42
CA SER A 162 16.23 13.42 -1.10
C SER A 162 15.85 14.88 -1.16
#